data_AF-A0A9P9PKR1-F1
#
_entry.id   AF-A0A9P9PKR1-F1
#
_cell.length_a   1.000
_cell.length_b   1.000
_cell.length_c   1.000
_cell.angle_alpha   90.00
_cell.angle_beta   90.00
_cell.angle_gamma   90.00
#
_symmetry.space_group_name_H-M   'P 1'
#
loop_
_entity.id
_entity.type
_entity.pdbx_description
1 polymer ?
#
loop_
_entity_poly.entity_id
_entity_poly.type
_entity_poly.pdbx_seq_one_letter_code
_entity_poly.pdbx_strand_id
1 'polypeptide(L)'
;MKVAQTNNSSALSNDSVPSEGLMDDVQSNSAVPASVSSDALLTVSSLLIFFSELFSENAIAKIWRVAVREQQAFKNEPPTAYPEYVTISGPEANRYALRETDFWTCGFSPGSLYALLERCMKSPQQSPTPTAHRSTF
;
A
#
# COMPACT_ATOMS: atom_id res chain seq x y z
N MET A 1 28.29 -26.51 42.11
CA MET A 1 29.18 -25.66 42.93
C MET A 1 28.57 -24.26 42.97
N LYS A 2 28.18 -23.81 44.18
CA LYS A 2 27.72 -22.47 44.62
C LYS A 2 26.57 -21.73 43.90
N VAL A 3 25.42 -21.82 44.58
CA VAL A 3 24.36 -20.83 44.89
C VAL A 3 24.76 -19.34 44.88
N ALA A 4 23.84 -18.49 44.42
CA ALA A 4 23.42 -17.26 45.13
C ALA A 4 22.04 -16.78 44.63
N GLN A 5 21.01 -16.97 45.46
CA GLN A 5 19.80 -16.14 45.47
C GLN A 5 20.14 -14.78 46.09
N THR A 6 19.54 -13.70 45.61
CA THR A 6 19.16 -12.57 46.47
C THR A 6 17.88 -11.95 45.93
N ASN A 7 16.86 -12.07 46.77
CA ASN A 7 15.56 -11.46 46.66
C ASN A 7 15.69 -9.95 46.95
N ASN A 8 14.84 -9.12 46.35
CA ASN A 8 14.36 -7.95 47.09
C ASN A 8 12.92 -7.62 46.67
N SER A 9 12.01 -7.89 47.60
CA SER A 9 10.63 -7.40 47.60
C SER A 9 10.57 -6.27 48.60
N SER A 10 10.06 -5.11 48.18
CA SER A 10 9.49 -4.12 49.10
C SER A 10 8.39 -3.37 48.36
N ALA A 11 7.16 -3.73 48.74
CA ALA A 11 5.97 -2.94 48.51
C ALA A 11 6.11 -1.58 49.18
N LEU A 12 5.49 -0.54 48.60
CA LEU A 12 4.89 0.57 49.33
C LEU A 12 3.83 1.21 48.43
N SER A 13 2.60 0.99 48.85
CA SER A 13 1.36 1.63 48.42
C SER A 13 1.45 3.15 48.53
N ASN A 14 0.78 3.87 47.64
CA ASN A 14 0.30 5.24 47.90
C ASN A 14 -0.98 5.47 47.09
N ASP A 15 -2.11 5.09 47.68
CA ASP A 15 -3.40 5.72 47.42
C ASP A 15 -3.32 7.19 47.82
N SER A 16 -3.77 8.10 46.96
CA SER A 16 -4.41 9.38 47.34
C SER A 16 -4.93 10.10 46.09
N VAL A 17 -6.24 10.00 45.90
CA VAL A 17 -7.07 10.88 45.07
C VAL A 17 -7.14 12.26 45.73
N PRO A 18 -7.15 13.36 44.96
CA PRO A 18 -7.91 14.55 45.35
C PRO A 18 -9.01 14.85 44.32
N SER A 19 -10.22 14.99 44.87
CA SER A 19 -11.44 15.44 44.21
C SER A 19 -11.39 16.94 43.90
N GLU A 20 -12.02 17.29 42.77
CA GLU A 20 -12.83 18.50 42.51
C GLU A 20 -12.13 19.88 42.52
N GLY A 21 -12.22 20.58 41.39
CA GLY A 21 -11.85 22.01 41.32
C GLY A 21 -11.90 22.64 39.94
N LEU A 22 -13.13 22.94 39.48
CA LEU A 22 -13.54 24.14 38.73
C LEU A 22 -13.00 24.41 37.30
N MET A 23 -13.97 24.49 36.38
CA MET A 23 -13.95 25.18 35.08
C MET A 23 -13.11 26.47 35.09
N ASP A 24 -12.25 26.65 34.08
CA ASP A 24 -11.93 27.96 33.54
C ASP A 24 -11.73 27.87 32.02
N ASP A 25 -12.34 28.84 31.35
CA ASP A 25 -12.59 28.94 29.92
C ASP A 25 -11.32 28.86 29.05
N VAL A 26 -11.30 27.92 28.10
CA VAL A 26 -10.48 28.06 26.89
C VAL A 26 -11.40 28.25 25.70
N GLN A 27 -11.59 29.54 25.40
CA GLN A 27 -11.99 30.15 24.15
C GLN A 27 -12.17 29.17 22.98
N SER A 28 -13.42 28.95 22.60
CA SER A 28 -13.77 28.38 21.30
C SER A 28 -13.36 29.36 20.20
N ASN A 29 -12.11 29.31 19.78
CA ASN A 29 -11.66 29.98 18.56
C ASN A 29 -12.21 29.19 17.36
N SER A 30 -13.49 29.41 17.08
CA SER A 30 -14.14 29.16 15.79
C SER A 30 -13.62 30.16 14.76
N ALA A 31 -12.31 30.15 14.50
CA ALA A 31 -11.75 30.75 13.31
C ALA A 31 -11.47 29.61 12.35
N VAL A 32 -12.48 29.24 11.55
CA VAL A 32 -12.23 28.51 10.31
C VAL A 32 -11.32 29.41 9.47
N PRO A 33 -10.07 29.03 9.15
CA PRO A 33 -9.25 29.84 8.27
C PRO A 33 -9.84 29.71 6.85
N ALA A 34 -10.73 30.64 6.50
CA ALA A 34 -11.41 30.72 5.20
C ALA A 34 -10.51 31.28 4.08
N SER A 35 -9.22 30.95 4.10
CA SER A 35 -8.29 31.28 3.01
C SER A 35 -7.34 30.12 2.79
N VAL A 36 -7.87 28.98 2.32
CA VAL A 36 -7.03 27.95 1.71
C VAL A 36 -6.45 28.57 0.44
N SER A 37 -5.13 28.82 0.44
CA SER A 37 -4.44 29.43 -0.70
C SER A 37 -4.73 28.64 -1.99
N SER A 38 -5.12 29.34 -3.05
CA SER A 38 -5.45 28.74 -4.35
C SER A 38 -4.35 27.80 -4.87
N ASP A 39 -3.08 28.09 -4.58
CA ASP A 39 -1.93 27.25 -4.95
C ASP A 39 -1.95 25.86 -4.27
N ALA A 40 -2.41 25.79 -3.02
CA ALA A 40 -2.56 24.53 -2.31
C ALA A 40 -3.68 23.68 -2.93
N LEU A 41 -4.77 24.32 -3.36
CA LEU A 41 -5.91 23.63 -3.99
C LEU A 41 -5.54 23.08 -5.38
N LEU A 42 -4.76 23.84 -6.17
CA LEU A 42 -4.22 23.36 -7.44
C LEU A 42 -3.29 22.16 -7.23
N THR A 43 -2.43 22.23 -6.21
CA THR A 43 -1.51 21.13 -5.88
C THR A 43 -2.27 19.86 -5.50
N VAL A 44 -3.29 19.97 -4.62
CA VAL A 44 -4.14 18.83 -4.25
C VAL A 44 -4.88 18.28 -5.47
N SER A 45 -5.40 19.14 -6.34
CA SER A 45 -6.09 18.70 -7.56
C SER A 45 -5.16 17.93 -8.49
N SER A 46 -3.95 18.42 -8.72
CA SER A 46 -2.92 17.71 -9.50
C SER A 46 -2.54 16.37 -8.88
N LEU A 47 -2.42 16.31 -7.54
CA LEU A 47 -2.14 15.06 -6.83
C LEU A 47 -3.30 14.06 -6.96
N LEU A 48 -4.55 14.51 -6.87
CA LEU A 48 -5.71 13.63 -7.06
C LEU A 48 -5.77 13.07 -8.48
N ILE A 49 -5.48 13.89 -9.50
CA ILE A 49 -5.39 13.42 -10.89
C ILE A 49 -4.27 12.38 -11.02
N PHE A 50 -3.08 12.67 -10.51
CA PHE A 50 -1.96 11.75 -10.54
C PHE A 50 -2.26 10.42 -9.84
N PHE A 51 -2.86 10.47 -8.64
CA PHE A 51 -3.25 9.27 -7.92
C PHE A 51 -4.36 8.51 -8.65
N SER A 52 -5.32 9.19 -9.28
CA SER A 52 -6.37 8.53 -10.06
C SER A 52 -5.79 7.74 -11.24
N GLU A 53 -4.71 8.22 -11.85
CA GLU A 53 -4.02 7.52 -12.93
C GLU A 53 -3.39 6.19 -12.47
N LEU A 54 -2.98 6.10 -11.20
CA LEU A 54 -2.50 4.84 -10.61
C LEU A 54 -3.60 3.77 -10.56
N PHE A 55 -4.88 4.16 -10.49
CA PHE A 55 -6.04 3.25 -10.51
C PHE A 55 -6.60 3.04 -11.92
N SER A 56 -5.99 3.66 -12.94
CA SER A 56 -6.41 3.49 -14.32
C SER A 56 -6.33 2.02 -14.76
N GLU A 57 -7.25 1.63 -15.64
CA GLU A 57 -7.27 0.30 -16.26
C GLU A 57 -5.93 -0.02 -16.94
N ASN A 58 -5.26 0.98 -17.50
CA ASN A 58 -3.97 0.83 -18.16
C ASN A 58 -2.89 0.28 -17.21
N ALA A 59 -2.79 0.83 -16.00
CA ALA A 59 -1.81 0.40 -15.01
C ALA A 59 -2.05 -1.07 -14.60
N ILE A 60 -3.32 -1.43 -14.35
CA ILE A 60 -3.72 -2.79 -13.98
C ILE A 60 -3.47 -3.76 -15.14
N ALA A 61 -3.90 -3.40 -16.35
CA ALA A 61 -3.77 -4.24 -17.54
C ALA A 61 -2.31 -4.55 -17.89
N LYS A 62 -1.39 -3.59 -17.70
CA LYS A 62 0.05 -3.81 -17.93
C LYS A 62 0.61 -4.88 -16.99
N ILE A 63 0.32 -4.79 -15.69
CA ILE A 63 0.78 -5.75 -14.69
C ILE A 63 0.12 -7.12 -14.93
N TRP A 64 -1.20 -7.14 -15.12
CA TRP A 64 -1.98 -8.35 -15.30
C TRP A 64 -1.57 -9.12 -16.57
N ARG A 65 -1.33 -8.40 -17.68
CA ARG A 65 -0.89 -9.00 -18.95
C ARG A 65 0.42 -9.76 -18.80
N VAL A 66 1.36 -9.22 -18.03
CA VAL A 66 2.64 -9.89 -17.75
C VAL A 66 2.39 -11.15 -16.95
N ALA A 67 1.63 -11.06 -15.86
CA ALA A 67 1.33 -12.22 -15.02
C ALA A 67 0.66 -13.37 -15.78
N VAL A 68 -0.36 -13.06 -16.60
CA VAL A 68 -1.04 -14.08 -17.43
C VAL A 68 -0.10 -14.73 -18.44
N ARG A 69 0.73 -13.92 -19.12
CA ARG A 69 1.71 -14.44 -20.08
C ARG A 69 2.69 -15.39 -19.40
N GLU A 70 3.26 -14.98 -18.27
CA GLU A 70 4.25 -15.79 -17.57
C GLU A 70 3.62 -17.06 -16.98
N GLN A 71 2.42 -16.97 -16.40
CA GLN A 71 1.69 -18.14 -15.90
C GLN A 71 1.43 -19.18 -17.01
N GLN A 72 1.09 -18.73 -18.23
CA GLN A 72 0.95 -19.61 -19.39
C GLN A 72 2.28 -20.26 -19.79
N ALA A 73 3.38 -19.50 -19.75
CA ALA A 73 4.72 -20.03 -20.04
C ALA A 73 5.14 -21.10 -19.02
N PHE A 74 4.79 -20.94 -17.74
CA PHE A 74 5.07 -21.89 -16.67
C PHE A 74 4.02 -23.01 -16.53
N LYS A 75 3.04 -23.13 -17.45
CA LYS A 75 2.02 -24.21 -17.43
C LYS A 75 1.26 -24.33 -16.10
N ASN A 76 1.01 -23.21 -15.42
CA ASN A 76 0.41 -23.16 -14.07
C ASN A 76 1.27 -23.76 -12.93
N GLU A 77 2.56 -24.01 -13.17
CA GLU A 77 3.51 -24.31 -12.10
C GLU A 77 3.98 -23.01 -11.42
N PRO A 78 4.52 -23.09 -10.19
CA PRO A 78 5.13 -21.93 -9.54
C PRO A 78 6.20 -21.28 -10.43
N PRO A 79 6.19 -19.95 -10.60
CA PRO A 79 7.14 -19.27 -11.46
C PRO A 79 8.56 -19.42 -10.92
N THR A 80 9.48 -19.88 -11.77
CA THR A 80 10.91 -20.03 -11.45
C THR A 80 11.73 -18.82 -11.87
N ALA A 81 11.18 -17.97 -12.72
CA ALA A 81 11.80 -16.74 -13.20
C ALA A 81 10.79 -15.58 -13.20
N TYR A 82 11.30 -14.36 -13.09
CA TYR A 82 10.51 -13.13 -13.06
C TYR A 82 11.00 -12.09 -14.07
N PRO A 83 10.13 -11.14 -14.47
CA PRO A 83 10.50 -10.02 -15.33
C PRO A 83 11.60 -9.12 -14.75
N GLU A 84 12.64 -8.84 -15.52
CA GLU A 84 13.74 -7.93 -15.13
C GLU A 84 13.68 -6.58 -15.87
N TYR A 85 13.75 -6.58 -17.21
CA TYR A 85 13.74 -5.37 -18.04
C TYR A 85 13.09 -5.61 -19.41
N VAL A 86 12.77 -4.53 -20.12
CA VAL A 86 12.23 -4.57 -21.49
C VAL A 86 13.24 -3.94 -22.43
N THR A 87 13.52 -4.59 -23.55
CA THR A 87 14.35 -4.02 -24.62
C THR A 87 13.50 -3.16 -25.57
N ILE A 88 14.05 -2.04 -26.02
CA ILE A 88 13.39 -1.12 -26.96
C ILE A 88 13.57 -1.59 -28.41
N SER A 89 14.65 -2.32 -28.69
CA SER A 89 15.03 -2.77 -30.03
C SER A 89 15.48 -4.22 -30.02
N GLY A 90 15.42 -4.85 -31.19
CA GLY A 90 15.79 -6.24 -31.42
C GLY A 90 14.60 -7.21 -31.51
N PRO A 91 14.87 -8.51 -31.68
CA PRO A 91 13.84 -9.54 -31.87
C PRO A 91 12.87 -9.65 -30.69
N GLU A 92 13.37 -9.36 -29.48
CA GLU A 92 12.62 -9.44 -28.23
C GLU A 92 12.09 -8.07 -27.76
N ALA A 93 12.07 -7.06 -28.64
CA ALA A 93 11.60 -5.72 -28.29
C ALA A 93 10.16 -5.75 -27.73
N ASN A 94 9.89 -4.91 -26.74
CA ASN A 94 8.60 -4.83 -26.05
C ASN A 94 8.20 -6.12 -25.29
N ARG A 95 9.15 -7.01 -25.02
CA ARG A 95 8.97 -8.17 -24.14
C ARG A 95 9.88 -8.04 -22.92
N TYR A 96 9.42 -8.59 -21.80
CA TYR A 96 10.25 -8.69 -20.61
C TYR A 96 11.27 -9.80 -20.80
N ALA A 97 12.54 -9.49 -20.52
CA ALA A 97 13.55 -10.48 -20.25
C ALA A 97 13.26 -11.12 -18.88
N LEU A 98 13.31 -12.44 -18.81
CA LEU A 98 13.09 -13.19 -17.57
C LEU A 98 14.43 -13.54 -16.93
N ARG A 99 14.45 -13.51 -15.61
CA ARG A 99 15.61 -13.89 -14.79
C ARG A 99 15.17 -14.80 -13.66
N GLU A 100 16.01 -15.78 -13.34
CA GLU A 100 15.81 -16.69 -12.20
C GLU A 100 15.62 -15.91 -10.90
N THR A 101 14.89 -16.51 -9.96
CA THR A 101 14.33 -15.88 -8.75
C THR A 101 15.31 -15.13 -7.84
N ASP A 102 16.62 -15.39 -7.95
CA ASP A 102 17.68 -14.81 -7.12
C ASP A 102 18.25 -13.52 -7.73
N PHE A 103 17.39 -12.50 -7.90
CA PHE A 103 17.81 -11.16 -8.34
C PHE A 103 17.08 -10.05 -7.60
N TRP A 104 17.75 -8.92 -7.42
CA TRP A 104 17.31 -7.86 -6.51
C TRP A 104 15.95 -7.21 -6.87
N THR A 105 15.50 -7.29 -8.12
CA THR A 105 14.19 -6.77 -8.56
C THR A 105 13.09 -7.82 -8.65
N CYS A 106 13.37 -9.09 -8.34
CA CYS A 106 12.41 -10.19 -8.51
C CYS A 106 11.11 -9.97 -7.73
N GLY A 107 11.21 -9.35 -6.54
CA GLY A 107 10.08 -9.08 -5.65
C GLY A 107 9.08 -8.04 -6.17
N PHE A 108 9.45 -7.20 -7.16
CA PHE A 108 8.54 -6.20 -7.70
C PHE A 108 7.38 -6.83 -8.46
N SER A 109 7.60 -7.94 -9.18
CA SER A 109 6.55 -8.62 -9.93
C SER A 109 5.45 -9.21 -9.02
N PRO A 110 5.75 -10.11 -8.07
CA PRO A 110 4.75 -10.61 -7.14
C PRO A 110 4.23 -9.50 -6.22
N GLY A 111 5.06 -8.53 -5.81
CA GLY A 111 4.63 -7.39 -5.01
C GLY A 111 3.58 -6.53 -5.72
N SER A 112 3.75 -6.27 -7.01
CA SER A 112 2.78 -5.53 -7.81
C SER A 112 1.44 -6.28 -7.92
N LEU A 113 1.47 -7.61 -8.03
CA LEU A 113 0.26 -8.43 -8.05
C LEU A 113 -0.46 -8.41 -6.70
N TYR A 114 0.27 -8.50 -5.59
CA TYR A 114 -0.31 -8.37 -4.25
C TYR A 114 -0.91 -6.98 -4.02
N ALA A 115 -0.26 -5.91 -4.48
CA ALA A 115 -0.80 -4.56 -4.39
C ALA A 115 -2.10 -4.41 -5.20
N LEU A 116 -2.20 -5.03 -6.38
CA LEU A 116 -3.44 -5.08 -7.15
C LEU A 116 -4.54 -5.85 -6.42
N LEU A 117 -4.22 -7.02 -5.84
CA LEU A 117 -5.18 -7.80 -5.07
C LEU A 117 -5.72 -7.00 -3.87
N GLU A 118 -4.83 -6.40 -3.10
CA GLU A 118 -5.19 -5.56 -1.94
C GLU A 118 -6.09 -4.40 -2.36
N ARG A 119 -5.77 -3.73 -3.48
CA ARG A 119 -6.59 -2.66 -4.05
C ARG A 119 -7.99 -3.15 -4.43
N CYS A 120 -8.10 -4.30 -5.09
CA CYS A 120 -9.39 -4.88 -5.47
C CYS A 120 -10.26 -5.18 -4.23
N MET A 121 -9.64 -5.61 -3.14
CA MET A 121 -10.32 -5.93 -1.88
C MET A 121 -10.71 -4.67 -1.08
N LYS A 122 -9.81 -3.71 -0.93
CA LYS A 122 -10.01 -2.51 -0.10
C LYS A 122 -10.77 -1.39 -0.81
N SER A 123 -10.71 -1.33 -2.13
CA SER A 123 -11.29 -0.26 -2.93
C SER A 123 -12.03 -0.80 -4.16
N PRO A 124 -13.04 -1.68 -3.98
CA PRO A 124 -13.76 -2.29 -5.10
C PRO A 124 -14.51 -1.26 -5.98
N GLN A 125 -14.78 -0.06 -5.45
CA GLN A 125 -15.40 1.06 -6.16
C GLN A 125 -14.46 1.74 -7.16
N GLN A 126 -13.15 1.59 -6.96
CA GLN A 126 -12.10 2.19 -7.79
C GLN A 126 -11.49 1.16 -8.76
N SER A 127 -12.03 -0.07 -8.79
CA SER A 127 -11.64 -1.06 -9.78
C SER A 127 -12.26 -0.69 -11.13
N PRO A 128 -11.49 -0.64 -12.23
CA PRO A 128 -11.98 -0.33 -13.57
C PRO A 128 -12.85 -1.43 -14.18
N THR A 129 -13.27 -2.43 -13.39
CA THR A 129 -14.20 -3.47 -13.84
C THR A 129 -15.51 -2.81 -14.31
N PRO A 130 -15.96 -3.10 -15.55
CA PRO A 130 -17.24 -2.61 -16.03
C PRO A 130 -18.35 -2.91 -15.01
N THR A 131 -19.16 -1.91 -14.68
CA THR A 131 -20.21 -1.98 -13.65
C THR A 131 -21.16 -3.17 -13.83
N ALA A 132 -21.32 -3.64 -15.08
CA ALA A 132 -22.10 -4.82 -15.44
C ALA A 132 -21.61 -6.14 -14.79
N HIS A 133 -20.32 -6.27 -14.50
CA HIS A 133 -19.74 -7.47 -13.86
C HIS A 133 -19.56 -7.32 -12.34
N ARG A 134 -20.01 -6.20 -11.76
CA ARG A 134 -19.77 -5.83 -10.37
C ARG A 134 -20.77 -6.45 -9.38
N SER A 135 -21.77 -7.18 -9.88
CA SER A 135 -22.94 -7.64 -9.12
C SER A 135 -22.80 -9.03 -8.47
N THR A 136 -21.61 -9.61 -8.35
CA THR A 136 -21.50 -10.99 -7.84
C THR A 136 -20.30 -11.25 -6.93
N PHE A 137 -20.15 -10.44 -5.88
CA PHE A 137 -19.41 -10.84 -4.67
C PHE A 137 -20.15 -10.37 -3.43
#